data_AF-A0A3B4AND5-F1
#
_entry.id   AF-A0A3B4AND5-F1
#
_cell.length_a   1.000
_cell.length_b   1.000
_cell.length_c   1.000
_cell.angle_alpha   90.00
_cell.angle_beta   90.00
_cell.angle_gamma   90.00
#
_symmetry.space_group_name_H-M   'P 1'
#
loop_
_entity.id
_entity.type
_entity.pdbx_description
1 polymer ?
#
loop_
_entity_poly.entity_id
_entity_poly.type
_entity_poly.pdbx_seq_one_letter_code
_entity_poly.pdbx_strand_id
1 'polypeptide(L)'
;MAGSSVKVAVRVRPFNAREIARNAKCVIQMQGTSTCISNPKQNKDGAKTFTFDYSYWSHTTGSGFCPRGVASSHVQGVKGQL
;
A
#
# COMPACT_ATOMS: atom_id res chain seq x y z
N MET A 1 -31.96 -8.45 -6.59
CA MET A 1 -31.24 -7.82 -5.45
C MET A 1 -30.27 -6.80 -6.02
N ALA A 2 -30.49 -5.51 -5.78
CA ALA A 2 -29.50 -4.50 -6.12
C ALA A 2 -28.34 -4.64 -5.11
N GLY A 3 -27.29 -5.35 -5.51
CA GLY A 3 -26.10 -5.53 -4.69
C GLY A 3 -25.39 -4.19 -4.52
N SER A 4 -25.22 -3.74 -3.29
CA SER A 4 -24.39 -2.57 -2.97
C SER A 4 -23.02 -2.71 -3.63
N SER A 5 -22.64 -1.74 -4.47
CA SER A 5 -21.29 -1.69 -5.05
C SER A 5 -20.35 -1.05 -4.03
N VAL A 6 -19.68 -1.89 -3.24
CA VAL A 6 -18.65 -1.46 -2.30
C VAL A 6 -17.29 -1.60 -2.98
N LYS A 7 -16.50 -0.54 -2.94
CA LYS A 7 -15.07 -0.57 -3.32
C LYS A 7 -14.22 -0.34 -2.08
N VAL A 8 -13.14 -1.11 -1.96
CA VAL A 8 -12.21 -1.06 -0.82
C VAL A 8 -10.84 -0.58 -1.29
N ALA A 9 -10.31 0.41 -0.59
CA ALA A 9 -8.97 0.94 -0.83
C ALA A 9 -8.14 0.88 0.43
N VAL A 10 -6.86 0.53 0.29
CA VAL A 10 -5.87 0.56 1.38
C VAL A 10 -4.73 1.51 1.05
N ARG A 11 -4.16 2.16 2.07
CA ARG A 11 -3.02 3.09 1.90
C ARG A 11 -1.97 2.88 2.98
N VAL A 12 -0.71 2.76 2.57
CA VAL A 12 0.43 2.72 3.50
C VAL A 12 0.99 4.12 3.65
N ARG A 13 1.04 4.62 4.89
CA ARG A 13 1.65 5.90 5.26
C ARG A 13 3.15 5.76 5.55
N PRO A 14 3.95 6.83 5.45
CA PRO A 14 5.30 6.85 6.02
C PRO A 14 5.31 6.59 7.53
N PHE A 15 6.50 6.24 8.03
CA PHE A 15 6.73 6.16 9.47
C PHE A 15 6.55 7.51 10.16
N ASN A 16 5.93 7.46 11.34
CA ASN A 16 5.82 8.58 12.26
C ASN A 16 7.11 8.69 13.10
N ALA A 17 7.36 9.85 13.71
CA ALA A 17 8.55 10.14 14.52
C ALA A 17 8.86 9.05 15.58
N ARG A 18 7.82 8.52 16.24
CA ARG A 18 7.97 7.43 17.23
C ARG A 18 8.49 6.13 16.60
N GLU A 19 8.03 5.79 15.40
CA GLU A 19 8.41 4.57 14.69
C GLU A 19 9.86 4.69 14.17
N ILE A 20 10.23 5.87 13.69
CA ILE A 20 11.61 6.21 13.29
C ILE A 20 12.55 6.13 14.49
N ALA A 21 12.19 6.75 15.62
CA ALA A 21 13.01 6.74 16.85
C ALA A 21 13.25 5.33 17.41
N ARG A 22 12.35 4.39 17.11
CA ARG A 22 12.47 2.98 17.52
C ARG A 22 13.04 2.08 16.43
N ASN A 23 13.50 2.66 15.33
CA ASN A 23 14.05 1.94 14.18
C ASN A 23 13.10 0.83 13.69
N ALA A 24 11.79 1.14 13.66
CA ALA A 24 10.75 0.20 13.28
C ALA A 24 10.92 -0.29 11.85
N LYS A 25 10.63 -1.57 11.62
CA LYS A 25 10.72 -2.20 10.29
C LYS A 25 9.41 -2.12 9.55
N CYS A 26 9.48 -1.88 8.24
CA CYS A 26 8.29 -1.91 7.40
C CYS A 26 7.92 -3.37 7.15
N VAL A 27 6.67 -3.71 7.49
CA VAL A 27 6.13 -5.06 7.38
C VAL A 27 5.11 -5.20 6.26
N ILE A 28 4.87 -4.11 5.52
CA ILE A 28 3.91 -4.06 4.42
C ILE A 28 4.67 -4.02 3.10
N GLN A 29 4.25 -4.85 2.16
CA GLN A 29 4.68 -4.79 0.77
C GLN A 29 3.44 -4.70 -0.11
N MET A 30 3.50 -3.93 -1.19
CA MET A 30 2.39 -3.80 -2.12
C MET A 30 2.85 -4.12 -3.54
N GLN A 31 2.02 -4.85 -4.27
CA GLN A 31 2.23 -5.15 -5.69
C GLN A 31 0.89 -5.03 -6.42
N GLY A 32 0.74 -3.97 -7.22
CA GLY A 32 -0.54 -3.67 -7.87
C GLY A 32 -1.64 -3.46 -6.84
N THR A 33 -2.71 -4.26 -6.91
CA THR A 33 -3.84 -4.26 -5.96
C THR A 33 -3.63 -5.16 -4.74
N SER A 34 -2.56 -5.96 -4.74
CA SER A 34 -2.24 -6.90 -3.66
C SER A 34 -1.36 -6.23 -2.60
N THR A 35 -1.67 -6.51 -1.34
CA THR A 35 -0.97 -6.04 -0.15
C THR A 35 -0.54 -7.23 0.69
N CYS A 36 0.76 -7.38 0.91
CA CYS A 36 1.36 -8.43 1.70
C CYS A 36 1.77 -7.87 3.07
N ILE A 37 1.41 -8.58 4.14
CA ILE A 37 1.71 -8.23 5.53
C ILE A 37 2.56 -9.34 6.14
N SER A 38 3.78 -9.02 6.51
CA SER A 38 4.75 -9.96 7.09
C SER A 38 4.76 -9.82 8.60
N ASN A 39 4.57 -10.91 9.35
CA ASN A 39 4.70 -10.86 10.81
C ASN A 39 6.18 -11.11 11.22
N PRO A 40 6.90 -10.10 11.75
CA PRO A 40 8.30 -10.27 12.14
C PRO A 40 8.48 -11.25 13.32
N LYS A 41 7.41 -11.55 14.08
CA LYS A 41 7.43 -12.51 15.20
C LYS A 41 7.12 -13.95 14.78
N GLN A 42 6.46 -14.15 13.64
CA GLN A 42 6.08 -15.46 13.11
C GLN A 42 6.57 -15.61 11.67
N ASN A 43 7.89 -15.64 11.49
CA ASN A 43 8.49 -15.85 10.16
C ASN A 43 8.12 -17.22 9.54
N LYS A 44 7.67 -18.20 10.33
CA LYS A 44 7.31 -19.54 9.85
C LYS A 44 5.97 -19.60 9.11
N ASP A 45 5.04 -18.69 9.42
CA ASP A 45 3.67 -18.71 8.86
C ASP A 45 3.54 -17.93 7.54
N GLY A 46 4.63 -17.34 7.04
CA GLY A 46 4.67 -16.60 5.78
C GLY A 46 3.98 -15.23 5.83
N ALA A 47 4.16 -14.46 4.75
CA ALA A 47 3.47 -13.19 4.58
C ALA A 47 2.00 -13.43 4.21
N LYS A 48 1.07 -12.68 4.80
CA LYS A 48 -0.35 -12.72 4.48
C LYS A 48 -0.67 -11.76 3.35
N THR A 49 -1.25 -12.25 2.26
CA THR A 49 -1.61 -11.45 1.09
C THR A 49 -3.10 -11.14 1.07
N PHE A 50 -3.44 -9.87 0.81
CA PHE A 50 -4.79 -9.36 0.68
C PHE A 50 -4.93 -8.59 -0.63
N THR A 51 -6.04 -8.77 -1.33
CA THR A 51 -6.33 -8.07 -2.59
C THR A 51 -7.49 -7.10 -2.39
N PHE A 52 -7.35 -5.88 -2.89
CA PHE A 52 -8.33 -4.80 -2.78
C PHE A 52 -8.65 -4.20 -4.15
N ASP A 53 -9.65 -3.33 -4.25
CA ASP A 53 -9.89 -2.58 -5.49
C ASP A 53 -8.76 -1.58 -5.75
N TYR A 54 -8.25 -0.95 -4.68
CA TYR A 54 -7.13 0.00 -4.75
C TYR A 54 -6.14 -0.21 -3.61
N SER A 55 -4.85 -0.07 -3.91
CA SER A 55 -3.75 -0.24 -2.97
C SER A 55 -2.71 0.84 -3.21
N TYR A 56 -2.60 1.78 -2.26
CA TYR A 56 -1.80 2.99 -2.40
C TYR A 56 -0.54 2.94 -1.53
N TRP A 57 0.63 3.04 -2.16
CA TRP A 57 1.90 3.15 -1.46
C TRP A 57 2.34 4.61 -1.33
N SER A 58 2.41 5.12 -0.09
CA SER A 58 2.97 6.45 0.21
C SER A 58 4.15 6.38 1.19
N HIS A 59 4.73 5.20 1.43
CA HIS A 59 5.69 4.98 2.51
C HIS A 59 7.14 5.39 2.17
N THR A 60 7.48 5.59 0.89
CA THR A 60 8.85 5.99 0.48
C THR A 60 8.81 7.12 -0.56
N THR A 61 9.70 8.10 -0.41
CA THR A 61 10.04 9.11 -1.44
C THR A 61 11.48 8.98 -1.95
N GLY A 62 12.25 7.98 -1.48
CA GLY A 62 13.65 7.78 -1.83
C GLY A 62 13.92 6.38 -2.39
N SER A 63 14.62 6.35 -3.53
CA SER A 63 15.24 5.23 -4.23
C SER A 63 15.45 3.95 -3.41
N GLY A 64 14.67 2.91 -3.71
CA GLY A 64 14.84 1.58 -3.13
C GLY A 64 13.68 0.68 -3.48
N PHE A 65 13.67 0.21 -4.73
CA PHE A 65 12.69 -0.74 -5.29
C PHE A 65 11.24 -0.24 -5.45
N CYS A 66 11.05 0.66 -6.42
CA CYS A 66 9.96 0.44 -7.37
C CYS A 66 10.47 -0.57 -8.40
N PRO A 67 9.92 -1.80 -8.53
CA PRO A 67 10.05 -2.49 -9.80
C PRO A 67 9.45 -1.55 -10.84
N ARG A 68 10.25 -1.18 -11.85
CA ARG A 68 9.84 -0.38 -13.01
C ARG A 68 8.44 -0.84 -13.45
N GLY A 69 7.39 -0.05 -13.21
CA GLY A 69 6.09 -0.34 -13.80
C GLY A 69 4.81 0.10 -13.08
N VAL A 70 4.80 0.43 -11.78
CA VAL A 70 3.53 0.81 -11.11
C VAL A 70 3.66 1.93 -10.08
N ALA A 71 4.24 3.06 -10.49
CA ALA A 71 3.68 4.32 -10.02
C ALA A 71 2.36 4.51 -10.76
N SER A 72 1.30 3.82 -10.31
CA SER A 72 -0.04 4.10 -10.80
C SER A 72 -0.46 5.45 -10.21
N SER A 73 0.03 6.49 -10.87
CA SER A 73 -0.68 7.76 -11.01
C SER A 73 -2.06 7.45 -11.57
N HIS A 74 -2.98 7.06 -10.69
CA HIS A 74 -4.38 7.38 -10.87
C HIS A 74 -4.73 8.45 -9.83
N VAL A 75 -4.03 9.58 -9.92
CA VAL A 75 -4.70 10.87 -9.77
C VAL A 75 -5.68 10.90 -10.94
N GLN A 76 -6.93 10.54 -10.66
CA GLN A 76 -8.02 10.92 -11.52
C GLN A 76 -8.14 12.43 -11.37
N GLY A 77 -7.31 13.15 -12.14
CA GLY A 77 -7.48 14.56 -12.38
C GLY A 77 -8.85 14.70 -13.02
N VAL A 78 -9.82 15.08 -12.21
CA VAL A 78 -11.05 15.70 -12.68
C VAL A 78 -10.61 16.88 -13.54
N LYS A 79 -10.71 16.71 -14.86
CA LYS A 79 -10.65 17.81 -15.82
C LYS A 79 -11.76 18.78 -15.41
N GLY A 80 -11.38 19.91 -14.80
CA GLY A 80 -12.24 21.07 -14.73
C GLY A 80 -12.50 21.52 -16.17
N GLN A 81 -13.73 21.34 -16.62
CA GLN A 81 -14.28 22.06 -17.77
C GLN A 81 -14.77 23.42 -17.23
N LEU A 82 -14.06 24.47 -17.64
CA LEU A 82 -14.65 25.74 -18.04
C LEU A 82 -14.07 26.06 -19.42
#